data_AF-A0A7R9R2H0-F1
#
_entry.id   AF-A0A7R9R2H0-F1
#
_cell.length_a   1.000
_cell.length_b   1.000
_cell.length_c   1.000
_cell.angle_alpha   90.00
_cell.angle_beta   90.00
_cell.angle_gamma   90.00
#
_symmetry.space_group_name_H-M   'P 1'
#
loop_
_entity.id
_entity.type
_entity.pdbx_description
1 polymer ?
#
loop_
_entity_poly.entity_id
_entity_poly.type
_entity_poly.pdbx_seq_one_letter_code
_entity_poly.pdbx_strand_id
1 'polypeptide(L)'
;MASDVDLGVRHKPVHEKAVGTAHKMLVIGTEKGSLIGIGLDSNQKLYELPNNSAVNVCRFVDEYSVVFGQQSGEIQLIDVRYSDKVVKCWQTSGSPVLSLLAFRHKQRNGFFAGRADGSTVYHYLDSDSETFQLSGPDFEAIYDVATDGTHVFTACRDHCIRKYDLNVITNS
;
A
#
# COMPACT_ATOMS: atom_id res chain seq x y z
N MET A 1 -25.44 1.17 -5.99
CA MET A 1 -25.19 -0.28 -5.88
C MET A 1 -23.68 -0.44 -5.99
N ALA A 2 -23.01 -0.97 -4.98
CA ALA A 2 -21.58 -1.24 -5.10
C ALA A 2 -21.41 -2.29 -6.20
N SER A 3 -20.60 -1.99 -7.22
CA SER A 3 -20.17 -3.01 -8.17
C SER A 3 -19.32 -4.02 -7.41
N ASP A 4 -19.69 -5.29 -7.51
CA ASP A 4 -18.90 -6.38 -6.96
C ASP A 4 -17.57 -6.51 -7.73
N VAL A 5 -16.52 -6.96 -7.06
CA VAL A 5 -15.22 -7.18 -7.71
C VAL A 5 -15.28 -8.47 -8.51
N ASP A 6 -14.98 -8.43 -9.80
CA ASP A 6 -14.86 -9.66 -10.60
C ASP A 6 -13.60 -10.43 -10.17
N LEU A 7 -13.81 -11.56 -9.48
CA LEU A 7 -12.74 -12.45 -9.04
C LEU A 7 -12.48 -13.61 -10.01
N GLY A 8 -13.08 -13.56 -11.20
CA GLY A 8 -12.99 -14.57 -12.22
C GLY A 8 -13.81 -15.82 -11.92
N VAL A 9 -13.78 -16.77 -12.84
CA VAL A 9 -14.56 -18.00 -12.76
C VAL A 9 -13.65 -19.20 -12.61
N ARG A 10 -13.90 -20.00 -11.58
CA ARG A 10 -13.17 -21.26 -11.37
C ARG A 10 -13.62 -22.31 -12.39
N HIS A 11 -12.67 -22.83 -13.15
CA HIS A 11 -12.90 -23.91 -14.12
C HIS A 11 -12.48 -25.31 -13.61
N LYS A 12 -11.73 -25.37 -12.52
CA LYS A 12 -11.23 -26.63 -11.93
C LYS A 12 -11.81 -26.83 -10.53
N PRO A 13 -12.07 -28.08 -10.09
CA PRO A 13 -12.53 -28.33 -8.74
C PRO A 13 -11.51 -27.84 -7.70
N VAL A 14 -12.02 -27.50 -6.51
CA VAL A 14 -11.21 -26.99 -5.39
C VAL A 14 -10.16 -28.03 -5.02
N HIS A 15 -8.89 -27.63 -4.93
CA HIS A 15 -7.85 -28.52 -4.43
C HIS A 15 -8.07 -28.74 -2.93
N GLU A 16 -7.86 -29.95 -2.43
CA GLU A 16 -8.05 -30.31 -1.01
C GLU A 16 -7.22 -29.46 -0.01
N LYS A 17 -6.19 -28.76 -0.52
CA LYS A 17 -5.31 -27.89 0.27
C LYS A 17 -5.74 -26.42 0.23
N ALA A 18 -6.69 -26.06 -0.62
CA ALA A 18 -7.19 -24.69 -0.71
C ALA A 18 -8.10 -24.44 0.49
N VAL A 19 -7.61 -23.65 1.44
CA VAL A 19 -8.36 -23.25 2.63
C VAL A 19 -8.55 -21.74 2.59
N GLY A 20 -9.81 -21.30 2.58
CA GLY A 20 -10.16 -19.88 2.65
C GLY A 20 -9.69 -19.07 1.44
N THR A 21 -9.67 -19.64 0.23
CA THR A 21 -9.35 -18.92 -1.03
C THR A 21 -10.55 -18.24 -1.67
N ALA A 22 -11.76 -18.68 -1.31
CA ALA A 22 -13.00 -18.14 -1.85
C ALA A 22 -13.14 -16.64 -1.53
N HIS A 23 -13.64 -15.87 -2.50
CA HIS A 23 -13.87 -14.43 -2.39
C HIS A 23 -12.63 -13.60 -2.01
N LYS A 24 -11.43 -14.05 -2.42
CA LYS A 24 -10.18 -13.34 -2.17
C LYS A 24 -9.40 -13.06 -3.43
N MET A 25 -8.73 -11.91 -3.41
CA MET A 25 -7.76 -11.48 -4.41
C MET A 25 -6.37 -11.43 -3.78
N LEU A 26 -5.36 -11.79 -4.57
CA LEU A 26 -3.96 -11.50 -4.30
C LEU A 26 -3.50 -10.39 -5.26
N VAL A 27 -2.81 -9.40 -4.72
CA VAL A 27 -2.18 -8.34 -5.52
C VAL A 27 -0.67 -8.45 -5.37
N ILE A 28 0.04 -8.38 -6.51
CA ILE A 28 1.48 -8.61 -6.59
C ILE A 28 2.12 -7.42 -7.32
N GLY A 29 3.09 -6.78 -6.68
CA GLY A 29 4.04 -5.89 -7.34
C GLY A 29 5.23 -6.67 -7.91
N THR A 30 5.73 -6.28 -9.07
CA THR A 30 6.85 -6.95 -9.73
C THR A 30 8.01 -6.00 -10.02
N GLU A 31 9.22 -6.55 -10.11
CA GLU A 31 10.43 -5.81 -10.50
C GLU A 31 10.35 -5.26 -11.93
N LYS A 32 9.55 -5.89 -12.79
CA LYS A 32 9.27 -5.39 -14.16
C LYS A 32 8.38 -4.15 -14.19
N GLY A 33 7.86 -3.72 -13.04
CA GLY A 33 6.97 -2.59 -12.91
C GLY A 33 5.50 -2.90 -13.16
N SER A 34 5.08 -4.16 -13.14
CA SER A 34 3.66 -4.51 -13.22
C SER A 34 3.04 -4.69 -11.83
N LEU A 35 1.82 -4.18 -11.65
CA LEU A 35 0.91 -4.55 -10.55
C LEU A 35 -0.12 -5.56 -11.08
N ILE A 36 -0.17 -6.74 -10.50
CA ILE A 36 -0.97 -7.87 -10.99
C ILE A 36 -2.02 -8.26 -9.95
N GLY A 37 -3.28 -8.34 -10.36
CA GLY A 37 -4.37 -8.90 -9.56
C GLY A 37 -4.67 -10.34 -9.95
N ILE A 38 -4.79 -11.22 -8.96
CA ILE A 38 -5.09 -12.64 -9.15
C ILE A 38 -6.27 -13.03 -8.27
N GLY A 39 -7.29 -13.66 -8.86
CA GLY A 39 -8.35 -14.30 -8.11
C GLY A 39 -7.84 -15.59 -7.50
N LEU A 40 -7.81 -15.69 -6.17
CA LEU A 40 -7.22 -16.86 -5.50
C LEU A 40 -8.00 -18.14 -5.76
N ASP A 41 -9.34 -18.03 -5.82
CA ASP A 41 -10.20 -19.18 -6.04
C ASP A 41 -10.21 -19.63 -7.51
N SER A 42 -10.36 -18.66 -8.43
CA SER A 42 -10.37 -18.91 -9.88
C SER A 42 -9.00 -19.28 -10.44
N ASN A 43 -7.92 -18.90 -9.75
CA ASN A 43 -6.54 -18.98 -10.21
C ASN A 43 -6.35 -18.27 -11.58
N GLN A 44 -7.07 -17.16 -11.76
CA GLN A 44 -7.03 -16.34 -12.96
C GLN A 44 -6.34 -15.01 -12.68
N LYS A 45 -5.52 -14.57 -13.64
CA LYS A 45 -5.02 -13.19 -13.68
C LYS A 45 -6.18 -12.28 -14.07
N LEU A 46 -6.60 -11.42 -13.15
CA LEU A 46 -7.74 -10.52 -13.30
C LEU A 46 -7.34 -9.25 -14.06
N TYR A 47 -6.17 -8.71 -13.72
CA TYR A 47 -5.60 -7.55 -14.39
C TYR A 47 -4.08 -7.54 -14.29
N GLU A 48 -3.46 -6.73 -15.14
CA GLU A 48 -2.05 -6.37 -15.08
C GLU A 48 -1.92 -4.89 -15.47
N LEU A 49 -1.51 -4.07 -14.51
CA LEU A 49 -1.29 -2.64 -14.69
C LEU A 49 0.22 -2.38 -14.84
N PRO A 50 0.72 -2.01 -16.03
CA PRO A 50 2.12 -1.69 -16.23
C PRO A 50 2.47 -0.31 -15.66
N ASN A 51 3.66 -0.18 -15.09
CA ASN A 51 4.24 1.04 -14.54
C ASN A 51 5.68 1.23 -15.03
N ASN A 52 6.21 2.43 -14.83
CA ASN A 52 7.52 2.83 -15.35
C ASN A 52 8.70 2.35 -14.49
N SER A 53 8.43 1.81 -13.31
CA SER A 53 9.47 1.39 -12.36
C SER A 53 9.00 0.19 -11.55
N ALA A 54 9.95 -0.56 -10.98
CA ALA A 54 9.69 -1.72 -10.14
C ALA A 54 8.71 -1.36 -9.01
N VAL A 55 7.72 -2.24 -8.77
CA VAL A 55 6.79 -2.10 -7.65
C VAL A 55 7.37 -2.81 -6.45
N ASN A 56 7.81 -2.05 -5.46
CA ASN A 56 8.51 -2.59 -4.28
C ASN A 56 7.54 -3.08 -3.20
N VAL A 57 6.41 -2.39 -3.05
CA VAL A 57 5.45 -2.65 -1.98
C VAL A 57 4.04 -2.30 -2.43
N CYS A 58 3.06 -3.10 -2.00
CA CYS A 58 1.64 -2.83 -2.24
C CYS A 58 0.79 -3.22 -1.03
N ARG A 59 -0.30 -2.49 -0.78
CA ARG A 59 -1.17 -2.67 0.39
C ARG A 59 -2.60 -2.27 0.06
N PHE A 60 -3.55 -3.09 0.49
CA PHE A 60 -4.95 -2.67 0.58
C PHE A 60 -5.08 -1.63 1.69
N VAL A 61 -5.69 -0.48 1.39
CA VAL A 61 -6.03 0.56 2.38
C VAL A 61 -7.49 0.49 2.81
N ASP A 62 -8.32 -0.14 2.00
CA ASP A 62 -9.67 -0.59 2.33
C ASP A 62 -9.99 -1.86 1.50
N GLU A 63 -11.27 -2.22 1.37
CA GLU A 63 -11.71 -3.42 0.65
C GLU A 63 -11.41 -3.39 -0.86
N TYR A 64 -11.42 -2.20 -1.48
CA TYR A 64 -11.33 -2.04 -2.93
C TYR A 64 -10.09 -1.24 -3.37
N SER A 65 -9.50 -0.48 -2.46
CA SER A 65 -8.41 0.44 -2.73
C SER A 65 -7.06 -0.19 -2.43
N VAL A 66 -6.19 -0.22 -3.44
CA VAL A 66 -4.79 -0.67 -3.28
C VAL A 66 -3.85 0.48 -3.56
N VAL A 67 -2.99 0.77 -2.59
CA VAL A 67 -1.83 1.65 -2.78
C VAL A 67 -0.58 0.83 -3.03
N PHE A 68 0.29 1.33 -3.90
CA PHE A 68 1.56 0.69 -4.18
C PHE A 68 2.65 1.73 -4.41
N GLY A 69 3.86 1.38 -3.96
CA GLY A 69 5.03 2.22 -4.00
C GLY A 69 6.08 1.65 -4.94
N GLN A 70 6.68 2.52 -5.74
CA GLN A 70 7.65 2.16 -6.76
C GLN A 70 9.08 2.52 -6.36
N GLN A 71 10.04 1.91 -7.06
CA GLN A 71 11.46 2.21 -6.95
C GLN A 71 11.80 3.65 -7.38
N SER A 72 10.98 4.26 -8.25
CA SER A 72 11.08 5.68 -8.65
C SER A 72 10.63 6.68 -7.56
N GLY A 73 10.10 6.19 -6.44
CA GLY A 73 9.47 7.00 -5.41
C GLY A 73 8.01 7.36 -5.66
N GLU A 74 7.45 6.96 -6.80
CA GLU A 74 6.02 7.17 -7.07
C GLU A 74 5.16 6.27 -6.18
N ILE A 75 4.09 6.84 -5.64
CA ILE A 75 3.03 6.08 -4.97
C ILE A 75 1.76 6.25 -5.79
N GLN A 76 1.08 5.16 -6.09
CA GLN A 76 -0.16 5.17 -6.85
C GLN A 76 -1.25 4.43 -6.10
N LEU A 77 -2.49 4.86 -6.32
CA LEU A 77 -3.71 4.25 -5.81
C LEU A 77 -4.54 3.74 -6.98
N ILE A 78 -5.06 2.53 -6.86
CA ILE A 78 -6.06 1.97 -7.78
C ILE A 78 -7.29 1.51 -7.01
N ASP A 79 -8.42 1.50 -7.71
CA ASP A 79 -9.62 0.78 -7.28
C ASP A 79 -9.66 -0.56 -8.04
N VAL A 80 -9.66 -1.68 -7.33
CA VAL A 80 -9.60 -3.01 -7.97
C VAL A 80 -10.85 -3.37 -8.76
N ARG A 81 -11.95 -2.61 -8.63
CA ARG A 81 -13.14 -2.73 -9.48
C ARG A 81 -12.94 -2.08 -10.85
N TYR A 82 -11.98 -1.15 -10.95
CA TYR A 82 -11.62 -0.39 -12.15
C TYR A 82 -10.09 -0.39 -12.31
N SER A 83 -9.51 -1.59 -12.37
CA SER A 83 -8.07 -1.83 -12.25
C SER A 83 -7.24 -1.45 -13.49
N ASP A 84 -7.87 -0.90 -14.52
CA ASP A 84 -7.20 -0.43 -15.74
C ASP A 84 -6.59 0.97 -15.58
N LYS A 85 -6.93 1.68 -14.49
CA LYS A 85 -6.54 3.08 -14.29
C LYS A 85 -6.07 3.37 -12.88
N VAL A 86 -5.07 4.24 -12.81
CA VAL A 86 -4.65 4.89 -11.56
C VAL A 86 -5.69 5.93 -11.16
N VAL A 87 -6.16 5.83 -9.92
CA VAL A 87 -7.11 6.79 -9.32
C VAL A 87 -6.37 8.03 -8.85
N LYS A 88 -5.21 7.85 -8.21
CA LYS A 88 -4.41 8.94 -7.64
C LYS A 88 -2.94 8.59 -7.65
N CYS A 89 -2.09 9.61 -7.79
CA CYS A 89 -0.64 9.48 -7.77
C CYS A 89 -0.04 10.53 -6.83
N TRP A 90 0.94 10.12 -6.03
CA TRP A 90 1.76 11.00 -5.19
C TRP A 90 3.23 10.85 -5.58
N GLN A 91 3.85 11.97 -5.95
CA GLN A 91 5.29 12.09 -6.21
C GLN A 91 5.91 13.10 -5.25
N THR A 92 6.07 12.71 -3.98
CA THR A 92 6.64 13.58 -2.94
C THR A 92 8.17 13.52 -2.84
N SER A 93 8.77 12.43 -3.33
CA SER A 93 10.22 12.22 -3.37
C SER A 93 10.57 11.29 -4.52
N GLY A 94 11.79 11.41 -5.06
CA GLY A 94 12.35 10.46 -6.03
C GLY A 94 12.97 9.21 -5.39
N SER A 95 12.95 9.12 -4.06
CA SER A 95 13.54 8.00 -3.33
C SER A 95 12.59 6.79 -3.29
N PRO A 96 13.13 5.56 -3.44
CA PRO A 96 12.34 4.33 -3.43
C PRO A 96 11.38 4.24 -2.24
N VAL A 97 10.14 3.85 -2.52
CA VAL A 97 9.17 3.50 -1.47
C VAL A 97 9.45 2.06 -1.05
N LEU A 98 9.69 1.84 0.23
CA LEU A 98 10.11 0.55 0.77
C LEU A 98 9.04 -0.11 1.62
N SER A 99 8.18 0.68 2.25
CA SER A 99 7.14 0.19 3.17
C SER A 99 5.88 1.03 3.08
N LEU A 100 4.73 0.36 3.27
CA LEU A 100 3.40 0.98 3.28
C LEU A 100 2.58 0.40 4.42
N LEU A 101 1.96 1.28 5.22
CA LEU A 101 1.04 0.89 6.28
C LEU A 101 -0.30 1.58 6.08
N ALA A 102 -1.36 0.81 5.80
CA ALA A 102 -2.73 1.29 5.86
C ALA A 102 -3.08 1.66 7.31
N PHE A 103 -3.56 2.87 7.53
CA PHE A 103 -3.84 3.37 8.87
C PHE A 103 -4.97 4.40 8.85
N ARG A 104 -5.82 4.39 9.88
CA ARG A 104 -6.92 5.34 10.02
C ARG A 104 -6.59 6.37 11.09
N HIS A 105 -6.23 7.57 10.68
CA HIS A 105 -5.97 8.68 11.60
C HIS A 105 -7.20 9.58 11.74
N LYS A 106 -7.66 9.81 12.98
CA LYS A 106 -8.83 10.67 13.29
C LYS A 106 -10.05 10.38 12.41
N GLN A 107 -10.38 9.10 12.28
CA GLN A 107 -11.50 8.60 11.47
C GLN A 107 -11.37 8.79 9.95
N ARG A 108 -10.21 9.23 9.45
CA ARG A 108 -9.94 9.37 8.02
C ARG A 108 -8.97 8.30 7.55
N ASN A 109 -9.27 7.71 6.39
CA ASN A 109 -8.44 6.68 5.80
C ASN A 109 -7.19 7.30 5.19
N GLY A 110 -6.07 6.60 5.35
CA GLY A 110 -4.79 7.01 4.81
C GLY A 110 -3.78 5.90 4.93
N PHE A 111 -2.54 6.26 4.67
CA PHE A 111 -1.43 5.33 4.79
C PHE A 111 -0.14 6.06 5.10
N PHE A 112 0.78 5.37 5.77
CA PHE A 112 2.17 5.77 5.86
C PHE A 112 2.96 5.20 4.69
N ALA A 113 3.91 5.98 4.19
CA ALA A 113 4.91 5.54 3.24
C ALA A 113 6.31 5.79 3.80
N GLY A 114 7.06 4.71 4.03
CA GLY A 114 8.47 4.74 4.41
C GLY A 114 9.37 4.61 3.18
N ARG A 115 10.40 5.45 3.11
CA ARG A 115 11.27 5.58 1.94
C ARG A 115 12.74 5.34 2.25
N ALA A 116 13.52 5.13 1.20
CA ALA A 116 14.98 4.93 1.30
C ALA A 116 15.76 6.15 1.78
N ASP A 117 15.19 7.36 1.69
CA ASP A 117 15.78 8.61 2.19
C ASP A 117 15.41 8.93 3.64
N GLY A 118 14.84 7.96 4.36
CA GLY A 118 14.41 8.13 5.75
C GLY A 118 13.08 8.84 5.93
N SER A 119 12.47 9.39 4.88
CA SER A 119 11.16 10.02 5.06
C SER A 119 10.06 8.97 5.34
N THR A 120 9.21 9.29 6.32
CA THR A 120 7.99 8.55 6.63
C THR A 120 6.81 9.51 6.64
N VAL A 121 6.02 9.51 5.57
CA VAL A 121 4.95 10.48 5.35
C VAL A 121 3.59 9.80 5.42
N TYR A 122 2.64 10.41 6.14
CA TYR A 122 1.24 10.02 6.13
C TYR A 122 0.48 10.77 5.05
N HIS A 123 -0.22 10.04 4.19
CA HIS A 123 -1.09 10.56 3.15
C HIS A 123 -2.54 10.25 3.48
N TYR A 124 -3.40 11.27 3.48
CA TYR A 124 -4.85 11.07 3.51
C TYR A 124 -5.35 10.67 2.12
N LEU A 125 -6.31 9.75 2.05
CA LEU A 125 -6.89 9.35 0.76
C LEU A 125 -7.80 10.44 0.19
N ASP A 126 -8.53 11.13 1.07
CA ASP A 126 -9.53 12.16 0.77
C ASP A 126 -8.94 13.58 0.60
N SER A 127 -7.63 13.76 0.76
CA SER A 127 -6.94 15.04 0.61
C SER A 127 -5.57 14.89 -0.05
N ASP A 128 -5.19 15.86 -0.88
CA ASP A 128 -3.90 15.89 -1.58
C ASP A 128 -2.90 16.78 -0.85
N SER A 129 -3.39 17.84 -0.21
CA SER A 129 -2.58 18.87 0.45
C SER A 129 -2.26 18.52 1.90
N GLU A 130 -3.13 17.78 2.57
CA GLU A 130 -2.93 17.41 3.96
C GLU A 130 -2.03 16.18 4.05
N THR A 131 -0.88 16.34 4.69
CA THR A 131 0.06 15.27 5.02
C THR A 131 0.80 15.63 6.31
N PHE A 132 1.43 14.66 6.95
CA PHE A 132 2.42 14.93 8.00
C PHE A 132 3.56 13.91 7.92
N GLN A 133 4.73 14.30 8.41
CA GLN A 133 5.94 13.47 8.37
C GLN A 133 6.40 13.13 9.79
N LEU A 134 6.78 11.86 9.98
CA LEU A 134 7.44 11.40 11.20
C LEU A 134 8.94 11.71 11.12
N SER A 135 9.50 12.24 12.20
CA SER A 135 10.91 12.68 12.27
C SER A 135 11.79 11.66 12.99
N GLY A 136 13.11 11.88 12.94
CA GLY A 136 14.12 11.12 13.70
C GLY A 136 15.04 10.14 12.95
N PRO A 137 14.73 9.59 11.75
CA PRO A 137 15.62 8.63 11.09
C PRO A 137 16.83 9.27 10.39
N ASP A 138 17.05 10.59 10.50
CA ASP A 138 18.26 11.29 10.03
C ASP A 138 18.76 10.88 8.63
N PHE A 139 17.81 10.74 7.69
CA PHE A 139 18.03 10.36 6.28
C PHE A 139 18.41 8.88 6.04
N GLU A 140 18.25 8.01 7.02
CA GLU A 140 18.47 6.58 6.91
C GLU A 140 17.20 5.81 6.53
N ALA A 141 17.33 4.84 5.62
CA ALA A 141 16.22 4.13 5.00
C ALA A 141 15.22 3.52 6.00
N ILE A 142 13.92 3.62 5.68
CA ILE A 142 12.81 3.03 6.43
C ILE A 142 12.40 1.71 5.79
N TYR A 143 12.78 0.61 6.41
CA TYR A 143 12.51 -0.72 5.87
C TYR A 143 11.11 -1.23 6.18
N ASP A 144 10.51 -0.80 7.29
CA ASP A 144 9.15 -1.21 7.64
C ASP A 144 8.44 -0.15 8.50
N VAL A 145 7.11 -0.15 8.40
CA VAL A 145 6.21 0.67 9.22
C VAL A 145 5.08 -0.23 9.73
N ALA A 146 4.92 -0.28 11.05
CA ALA A 146 3.93 -1.13 11.71
C ALA A 146 3.13 -0.35 12.76
N THR A 147 2.03 -0.95 13.25
CA THR A 147 1.21 -0.36 14.31
C THR A 147 0.69 -1.42 15.27
N ASP A 148 0.51 -1.03 16.53
CA ASP A 148 -0.24 -1.79 17.54
C ASP A 148 -1.70 -1.30 17.67
N GLY A 149 -2.14 -0.40 16.78
CA GLY A 149 -3.44 0.28 16.81
C GLY A 149 -3.45 1.60 17.58
N THR A 150 -2.46 1.85 18.44
CA THR A 150 -2.32 3.08 19.23
C THR A 150 -1.10 3.90 18.85
N HIS A 151 -0.02 3.23 18.44
CA HIS A 151 1.24 3.82 18.06
C HIS A 151 1.67 3.33 16.68
N VAL A 152 2.53 4.11 16.04
CA VAL A 152 3.21 3.72 14.82
C VAL A 152 4.67 3.47 15.13
N PHE A 153 5.23 2.43 14.51
CA PHE A 153 6.62 2.03 14.65
C PHE A 153 7.30 2.09 13.30
N THR A 154 8.54 2.60 13.26
CA THR A 154 9.38 2.55 12.06
C THR A 154 10.65 1.77 12.34
N ALA A 155 11.00 0.86 11.44
CA ALA A 155 12.26 0.14 11.45
C ALA A 155 13.22 0.80 10.47
N CYS A 156 14.31 1.38 10.99
CA CYS A 156 15.26 2.16 10.22
C CYS A 156 16.61 1.45 10.10
N ARG A 157 17.38 1.78 9.06
CA ARG A 157 18.72 1.22 8.81
C ARG A 157 19.72 1.50 9.94
N ASP A 158 19.51 2.56 10.69
CA ASP A 158 20.35 2.98 11.82
C ASP A 158 20.22 2.12 13.09
N HIS A 159 19.68 0.91 12.96
CA HIS A 159 19.49 -0.06 14.04
C HIS A 159 18.47 0.35 15.11
N CYS A 160 17.68 1.40 14.88
CA CYS A 160 16.67 1.85 15.81
C CYS A 160 15.24 1.52 15.33
N ILE A 161 14.42 1.04 16.26
CA ILE A 161 12.96 1.02 16.09
C ILE A 161 12.41 2.24 16.83
N ARG A 162 11.75 3.12 16.10
CA ARG A 162 11.14 4.33 16.67
C ARG A 162 9.66 4.09 16.91
N LYS A 163 9.12 4.73 17.95
CA LYS A 163 7.71 4.67 18.34
C LYS A 163 7.14 6.09 18.31
N TYR A 164 6.00 6.26 17.65
CA TYR A 164 5.32 7.54 17.49
C TYR A 164 3.92 7.44 18.09
N ASP A 165 3.56 8.42 18.92
CA ASP A 165 2.19 8.62 19.40
C ASP A 165 1.48 9.63 18.51
N LEU A 166 0.48 9.15 17.76
CA LEU A 166 -0.26 9.98 16.83
C LEU A 166 -1.33 10.85 17.50
N ASN A 167 -1.67 10.59 18.77
CA ASN A 167 -2.63 11.42 19.51
C ASN A 167 -2.12 12.84 19.70
N VAL A 168 -0.80 13.03 19.68
CA VAL A 168 -0.13 14.32 19.84
C VAL A 168 -0.11 15.12 18.52
N ILE A 169 -0.41 14.49 17.38
CA ILE A 169 -0.43 15.16 16.08
C ILE A 169 -1.75 15.90 15.90
N THR A 170 -1.74 17.21 16.14
CA THR A 170 -2.85 18.12 15.81
C THR A 170 -2.61 18.72 14.43
N ASN A 171 -3.59 18.60 13.52
CA ASN A 171 -3.58 19.40 12.29
C ASN A 171 -3.72 20.86 12.74
N SER A 172 -2.71 21.67 12.45
CA SER A 172 -2.76 23.13 12.57
C SER A 172 -3.59 23.73 11.45
#